data_AF-A0A9Y1BLH7-F1
#
_entry.id   AF-A0A9Y1BLH7-F1
#
_cell.length_a   1.000
_cell.length_b   1.000
_cell.length_c   1.000
_cell.angle_alpha   90.00
_cell.angle_beta   90.00
_cell.angle_gamma   90.00
#
_symmetry.space_group_name_H-M   'P 1'
#
loop_
_entity.id
_entity.type
_entity.pdbx_description
1 polymer ?
#
loop_
_entity_poly.entity_id
_entity_poly.type
_entity_poly.pdbx_seq_one_letter_code
_entity_poly.pdbx_strand_id
1 'polypeptide(L)'
;MTLEQCNVGDVINYLLQQQLFKEPFYLIDRTSKKQMKITCSSKIIEKMYEKIFSISKLWEERGEIDFIESLTNILGIEFEEVYSIYKIKSEALDDREEAECLRFMFALSESIHLFQKKAIEEAHFQILKKFDFDKEVLNQVLGILSQNADQDLSIYQNFYILKKYSDIVNIKLEQVIISKVFNKIVKKVEKSYKKME
;
A
#
# COMPACT_ATOMS: atom_id res chain seq x y z
N MET A 1 -1.32 -13.62 25.16
CA MET A 1 -1.43 -14.12 23.78
C MET A 1 -0.04 -14.20 23.14
N THR A 2 0.61 -15.36 23.18
CA THR A 2 1.93 -15.59 22.56
C THR A 2 1.85 -15.49 21.03
N LEU A 3 2.98 -15.36 20.32
CA LEU A 3 2.98 -15.42 18.85
C LEU A 3 2.41 -16.74 18.32
N GLU A 4 2.54 -17.86 19.04
CA GLU A 4 1.86 -19.13 18.71
C GLU A 4 0.31 -19.07 18.81
N GLN A 5 -0.22 -18.19 19.66
CA GLN A 5 -1.67 -17.95 19.78
C GLN A 5 -2.18 -16.89 18.79
N CYS A 6 -1.27 -16.06 18.27
CA CYS A 6 -1.49 -15.16 17.15
C CYS A 6 -1.35 -15.99 15.88
N ASN A 7 -2.44 -16.29 15.16
CA ASN A 7 -2.27 -16.96 13.87
C ASN A 7 -1.58 -15.97 12.89
N VAL A 8 -0.24 -15.98 12.86
CA VAL A 8 0.62 -15.05 12.10
C VAL A 8 0.22 -15.04 10.62
N GLY A 9 -0.17 -16.20 10.09
CA GLY A 9 -0.73 -16.32 8.75
C GLY A 9 -2.02 -15.50 8.57
N ASP A 10 -2.95 -15.58 9.52
CA ASP A 10 -4.20 -14.81 9.48
C ASP A 10 -3.94 -13.31 9.61
N VAL A 11 -2.97 -12.89 10.43
CA VAL A 11 -2.59 -11.47 10.58
C VAL A 11 -2.02 -10.92 9.27
N ILE A 12 -1.04 -11.62 8.67
CA ILE A 12 -0.44 -11.19 7.41
C ILE A 12 -1.50 -11.12 6.31
N ASN A 13 -2.32 -12.17 6.19
CA ASN A 13 -3.38 -12.21 5.20
C ASN A 13 -4.40 -11.09 5.45
N TYR A 14 -4.82 -10.86 6.69
CA TYR A 14 -5.75 -9.79 7.04
C TYR A 14 -5.20 -8.40 6.71
N LEU A 15 -3.96 -8.09 7.09
CA LEU A 15 -3.38 -6.78 6.84
C LEU A 15 -3.16 -6.53 5.34
N LEU A 16 -2.63 -7.52 4.60
CA LEU A 16 -2.53 -7.43 3.15
C LEU A 16 -3.91 -7.25 2.49
N GLN A 17 -4.91 -8.03 2.87
CA GLN A 17 -6.25 -7.91 2.29
C GLN A 17 -6.95 -6.59 2.69
N GLN A 18 -6.86 -6.17 3.95
CA GLN A 18 -7.54 -4.93 4.37
C GLN A 18 -6.91 -3.69 3.77
N GLN A 19 -5.59 -3.64 3.75
CA GLN A 19 -4.87 -2.47 3.25
C GLN A 19 -4.78 -2.49 1.71
N LEU A 20 -5.04 -3.62 1.05
CA LEU A 20 -5.04 -3.72 -0.42
C LEU A 20 -6.44 -3.91 -0.98
N PHE A 21 -7.14 -5.02 -0.72
CA PHE A 21 -8.46 -5.30 -1.31
C PHE A 21 -9.33 -6.22 -0.43
N LYS A 22 -10.55 -5.77 -0.08
CA LYS A 22 -11.57 -6.65 0.55
C LYS A 22 -12.00 -7.79 -0.39
N GLU A 23 -11.82 -7.61 -1.70
CA GLU A 23 -12.02 -8.63 -2.73
C GLU A 23 -10.85 -8.55 -3.71
N PRO A 24 -9.84 -9.43 -3.62
CA PRO A 24 -8.59 -9.23 -4.33
C PRO A 24 -8.74 -9.24 -5.85
N PHE A 25 -9.80 -9.82 -6.42
CA PHE A 25 -10.12 -9.77 -7.86
C PHE A 25 -10.57 -8.39 -8.35
N TYR A 26 -10.89 -7.48 -7.44
CA TYR A 26 -11.42 -6.15 -7.74
C TYR A 26 -10.64 -5.06 -7.00
N LEU A 27 -10.30 -3.98 -7.71
CA LEU A 27 -10.03 -2.71 -7.05
C LEU A 27 -11.39 -2.13 -6.64
N ILE A 28 -11.61 -1.95 -5.34
CA ILE A 28 -12.86 -1.41 -4.81
C ILE A 28 -12.58 -0.04 -4.21
N ASP A 29 -13.25 0.97 -4.73
CA ASP A 29 -13.39 2.23 -4.01
C ASP A 29 -14.47 2.09 -2.94
N ARG A 30 -14.05 2.05 -1.67
CA ARG A 30 -14.93 1.86 -0.51
C ARG A 30 -15.90 3.03 -0.30
N THR A 31 -15.60 4.22 -0.84
CA THR A 31 -16.46 5.40 -0.71
C THR A 31 -17.64 5.38 -1.69
N SER A 32 -17.49 4.69 -2.82
CA SER A 32 -18.45 4.77 -3.93
C SER A 32 -19.02 3.44 -4.42
N LYS A 33 -18.58 2.31 -3.84
CA LYS A 33 -18.90 0.95 -4.31
C LYS A 33 -18.49 0.68 -5.76
N LYS A 34 -17.65 1.53 -6.37
CA LYS A 34 -17.14 1.29 -7.72
C LYS A 34 -16.09 0.18 -7.68
N GLN A 35 -16.23 -0.77 -8.60
CA GLN A 35 -15.35 -1.93 -8.69
C GLN A 35 -14.71 -2.00 -10.07
N MET A 36 -13.42 -2.32 -10.10
CA MET A 36 -12.68 -2.60 -11.33
C MET A 36 -12.05 -3.98 -11.23
N LYS A 37 -12.46 -4.90 -12.11
CA LYS A 37 -11.88 -6.24 -12.16
C LYS A 37 -10.46 -6.16 -12.68
N ILE A 38 -9.51 -6.75 -11.95
CA ILE A 38 -8.12 -6.87 -12.37
C ILE A 38 -7.78 -8.35 -12.48
N THR A 39 -7.34 -8.77 -13.66
CA THR A 39 -6.84 -10.13 -13.85
C THR A 39 -5.57 -10.31 -13.02
N CYS A 40 -5.41 -11.47 -12.37
CA CYS A 40 -4.24 -11.86 -11.59
C CYS A 40 -3.96 -11.09 -10.27
N SER A 41 -4.79 -10.12 -9.88
CA SER A 41 -4.61 -9.39 -8.61
C SER A 41 -4.62 -10.31 -7.38
N SER A 42 -5.48 -11.34 -7.34
CA SER A 42 -5.45 -12.34 -6.26
C SER A 42 -4.15 -13.13 -6.19
N LYS A 43 -3.56 -13.46 -7.34
CA LYS A 43 -2.25 -14.14 -7.40
C LYS A 43 -1.13 -13.23 -6.89
N ILE A 44 -1.23 -11.92 -7.13
CA ILE A 44 -0.27 -10.94 -6.61
C ILE A 44 -0.32 -10.90 -5.08
N ILE A 45 -1.53 -10.81 -4.51
CA ILE A 45 -1.70 -10.80 -3.04
C ILE A 45 -1.21 -12.11 -2.43
N GLU A 46 -1.54 -13.25 -3.04
CA GLU A 46 -1.08 -14.57 -2.60
C GLU A 46 0.46 -14.67 -2.61
N LYS A 47 1.13 -14.22 -3.67
CA LYS A 47 2.60 -14.20 -3.72
C LYS A 47 3.24 -13.21 -2.75
N MET A 48 2.58 -12.09 -2.46
CA MET A 48 3.03 -11.18 -1.41
C MET A 48 2.89 -11.81 -0.03
N TYR A 49 1.78 -12.50 0.23
CA TYR A 49 1.58 -13.27 1.45
C TYR A 49 2.70 -14.31 1.61
N GLU A 50 2.97 -15.13 0.60
CA GLU A 50 4.05 -16.13 0.64
C GLU A 50 5.41 -15.51 0.98
N LYS A 51 5.76 -14.36 0.38
CA LYS A 51 7.01 -13.64 0.63
C LYS A 51 7.13 -13.10 2.05
N ILE A 52 6.05 -12.56 2.62
CA ILE A 52 6.07 -11.99 3.97
C ILE A 52 5.99 -13.11 5.01
N PHE A 53 5.20 -14.15 4.74
CA PHE A 53 5.10 -15.32 5.61
C PHE A 53 6.44 -16.07 5.70
N SER A 54 7.22 -16.16 4.62
CA SER A 54 8.52 -16.84 4.67
C SER A 54 9.54 -16.17 5.58
N ILE A 55 9.39 -14.87 5.87
CA ILE A 55 10.26 -14.13 6.78
C ILE A 55 9.67 -13.95 8.17
N SER A 56 8.42 -14.35 8.43
CA SER A 56 7.76 -14.10 9.71
C SER A 56 8.44 -14.84 10.87
N LYS A 57 9.07 -15.98 10.60
CA LYS A 57 9.88 -16.73 11.59
C LYS A 57 11.06 -15.93 12.13
N LEU A 58 11.58 -14.96 11.37
CA LEU A 58 12.68 -14.12 11.84
C LEU A 58 12.26 -13.34 13.09
N TRP A 59 10.97 -13.00 13.24
CA TRP A 59 10.45 -12.34 14.43
C TRP A 59 10.69 -13.18 15.69
N GLU A 60 10.34 -14.47 15.64
CA GLU A 60 10.47 -15.39 16.78
C GLU A 60 11.93 -15.79 17.02
N GLU A 61 12.68 -16.07 15.95
CA GLU A 61 14.02 -16.64 16.04
C GLU A 61 15.09 -15.58 16.32
N ARG A 62 14.88 -14.34 15.86
CA ARG A 62 15.90 -13.30 15.81
C ARG A 62 15.42 -11.90 16.23
N GLY A 63 14.13 -11.72 16.47
CA GLY A 63 13.54 -10.48 16.96
C GLY A 63 13.07 -9.51 15.87
N GLU A 64 12.56 -8.37 16.32
CA GLU A 64 11.86 -7.40 15.50
C GLU A 64 12.75 -6.69 14.48
N ILE A 65 14.02 -6.44 14.80
CA ILE A 65 14.95 -5.71 13.93
C ILE A 65 15.17 -6.49 12.63
N ASP A 66 15.51 -7.77 12.75
CA ASP A 66 15.80 -8.64 11.60
C ASP A 66 14.55 -8.87 10.74
N PHE A 67 13.38 -8.99 11.37
CA PHE A 67 12.11 -9.05 10.65
C PHE A 67 11.82 -7.76 9.87
N ILE A 68 11.91 -6.59 10.53
CA ILE A 68 11.61 -5.29 9.92
C ILE A 68 12.59 -5.02 8.79
N GLU A 69 13.89 -5.25 8.97
CA GLU A 69 14.90 -5.06 7.93
C GLU A 69 14.59 -5.93 6.70
N SER A 70 14.30 -7.22 6.91
CA SER A 70 13.93 -8.15 5.84
C SER A 70 12.65 -7.72 5.11
N LEU A 71 11.64 -7.27 5.87
CA LEU A 71 10.38 -6.78 5.30
C LEU A 71 10.59 -5.50 4.48
N THR A 72 11.36 -4.54 4.98
CA THR A 72 11.67 -3.31 4.26
C THR A 72 12.49 -3.56 3.00
N ASN A 73 13.39 -4.55 3.02
CA ASN A 73 14.13 -4.99 1.85
C ASN A 73 13.21 -5.61 0.78
N ILE A 74 12.24 -6.44 1.17
CA ILE A 74 11.24 -7.00 0.24
C ILE A 74 10.40 -5.88 -0.41
N LEU A 75 9.98 -4.90 0.39
CA LEU A 75 9.13 -3.80 -0.06
C LEU A 75 9.90 -2.69 -0.80
N GLY A 76 11.24 -2.66 -0.68
CA GLY A 76 12.08 -1.60 -1.24
C GLY A 76 11.85 -0.24 -0.56
N ILE A 77 11.70 -0.23 0.76
CA ILE A 77 11.51 0.98 1.58
C ILE A 77 12.62 1.10 2.63
N GLU A 78 12.69 2.25 3.31
CA GLU A 78 13.77 2.54 4.26
C GLU A 78 13.48 1.94 5.64
N PHE A 79 14.42 1.13 6.13
CA PHE A 79 14.38 0.50 7.45
C PHE A 79 14.18 1.53 8.57
N GLU A 80 15.00 2.58 8.61
CA GLU A 80 15.00 3.58 9.70
C GLU A 80 13.66 4.29 9.85
N GLU A 81 12.98 4.59 8.74
CA GLU A 81 11.68 5.26 8.73
C GLU A 81 10.59 4.34 9.34
N VAL A 82 10.60 3.05 9.00
CA VAL A 82 9.67 2.08 9.58
C VAL A 82 9.99 1.81 11.05
N TYR A 83 11.26 1.57 11.36
CA TYR A 83 11.69 1.17 12.70
C TYR A 83 11.44 2.26 13.73
N SER A 84 11.67 3.53 13.38
CA SER A 84 11.37 4.67 14.26
C SER A 84 9.88 4.78 14.60
N ILE A 85 8.98 4.65 13.62
CA ILE A 85 7.53 4.67 13.84
C ILE A 85 7.08 3.46 14.67
N TYR A 86 7.58 2.27 14.31
CA TYR A 86 7.33 1.04 15.05
C TYR A 86 7.71 1.19 16.53
N LYS A 87 8.90 1.74 16.82
CA LYS A 87 9.39 1.95 18.18
C LYS A 87 8.45 2.86 18.97
N ILE A 88 8.08 4.02 18.43
CA ILE A 88 7.14 4.95 19.07
C ILE A 88 5.80 4.27 19.38
N LYS A 89 5.24 3.49 18.45
CA LYS A 89 3.96 2.80 18.66
C LYS A 89 4.08 1.66 19.67
N SER A 90 5.24 1.02 19.74
CA SER A 90 5.50 -0.11 20.63
C SER A 90 5.86 0.32 22.06
N GLU A 91 6.43 1.51 22.25
CA GLU A 91 6.73 2.09 23.57
C GLU A 91 5.48 2.28 24.45
N ALA A 92 4.31 2.45 23.82
CA ALA A 92 3.02 2.57 24.53
C ALA A 92 2.44 1.21 24.96
N LEU A 93 3.06 0.11 24.58
CA LEU A 93 2.59 -1.24 24.89
C LEU A 93 3.30 -1.80 26.11
N ASP A 94 2.49 -2.33 27.03
CA ASP A 94 2.96 -3.07 28.20
C ASP A 94 3.82 -4.28 27.80
N ASP A 95 4.81 -4.65 28.64
CA ASP A 95 5.82 -5.68 28.35
C ASP A 95 5.31 -7.11 28.49
N ARG A 96 4.00 -7.30 28.57
CA ARG A 96 3.38 -8.62 28.59
C ARG A 96 3.56 -9.31 27.23
N GLU A 97 3.76 -10.63 27.25
CA GLU A 97 3.83 -11.48 26.04
C GLU A 97 2.62 -11.27 25.10
N GLU A 98 1.47 -10.87 25.64
CA GLU A 98 0.26 -10.58 24.87
C GLU A 98 0.41 -9.38 23.91
N ALA A 99 1.39 -8.51 24.15
CA ALA A 99 1.71 -7.38 23.29
C ALA A 99 2.57 -7.78 22.07
N GLU A 100 3.18 -8.97 22.02
CA GLU A 100 4.06 -9.36 20.91
C GLU A 100 3.33 -9.44 19.58
N CYS A 101 2.13 -10.05 19.55
CA CYS A 101 1.30 -10.09 18.35
C CYS A 101 0.95 -8.66 17.87
N LEU A 102 0.72 -7.73 18.80
CA LEU A 102 0.41 -6.34 18.46
C LEU A 102 1.65 -5.59 17.93
N ARG A 103 2.83 -5.84 18.52
CA ARG A 103 4.11 -5.31 18.02
C ARG A 103 4.39 -5.83 16.60
N PHE A 104 4.19 -7.12 16.34
CA PHE A 104 4.29 -7.70 14.99
C PHE A 104 3.31 -7.03 14.02
N MET A 105 2.05 -6.86 14.42
CA MET A 105 1.04 -6.17 13.63
C MET A 105 1.43 -4.73 13.32
N PHE A 106 2.02 -3.99 14.27
CA PHE A 106 2.54 -2.64 14.03
C PHE A 106 3.68 -2.66 13.02
N ALA A 107 4.70 -3.51 13.21
CA ALA A 107 5.82 -3.61 12.28
C ALA A 107 5.34 -3.86 10.83
N LEU A 108 4.42 -4.82 10.66
CA LEU A 108 3.86 -5.13 9.35
C LEU A 108 2.98 -4.00 8.79
N SER A 109 2.08 -3.46 9.61
CA SER A 109 1.17 -2.38 9.19
C SER A 109 1.91 -1.11 8.80
N GLU A 110 2.92 -0.69 9.57
CA GLU A 110 3.69 0.52 9.25
C GLU A 110 4.54 0.34 8.00
N SER A 111 5.13 -0.84 7.82
CA SER A 111 5.88 -1.17 6.59
C SER A 111 4.99 -1.09 5.35
N ILE A 112 3.81 -1.71 5.39
CA ILE A 112 2.85 -1.67 4.29
C ILE A 112 2.36 -0.23 4.06
N HIS A 113 2.03 0.50 5.14
CA HIS A 113 1.57 1.88 5.04
C HIS A 113 2.59 2.79 4.36
N LEU A 114 3.86 2.72 4.78
CA LEU A 114 4.92 3.51 4.18
C LEU A 114 5.15 3.17 2.70
N PHE A 115 5.15 1.88 2.37
CA PHE A 115 5.22 1.42 0.99
C PHE A 115 4.08 2.01 0.14
N GLN A 116 2.84 1.96 0.63
CA GLN A 116 1.67 2.51 -0.06
C GLN A 116 1.79 4.02 -0.25
N LYS A 117 2.23 4.74 0.78
CA LYS A 117 2.47 6.18 0.72
C LYS A 117 3.48 6.52 -0.39
N LYS A 118 4.66 5.87 -0.40
CA LYS A 118 5.69 6.08 -1.43
C LYS A 118 5.17 5.73 -2.83
N ALA A 119 4.39 4.64 -2.96
CA ALA A 119 3.75 4.27 -4.22
C ALA A 119 2.75 5.34 -4.71
N ILE A 120 1.94 5.93 -3.82
CA ILE A 120 0.99 7.00 -4.17
C ILE A 120 1.74 8.27 -4.60
N GLU A 121 2.80 8.66 -3.88
CA GLU A 121 3.63 9.82 -4.23
C GLU A 121 4.25 9.65 -5.63
N GLU A 122 4.77 8.46 -5.94
CA GLU A 122 5.23 8.15 -7.30
C GLU A 122 4.09 8.22 -8.32
N ALA A 123 2.89 7.71 -8.00
CA ALA A 123 1.73 7.76 -8.89
C ALA A 123 1.36 9.21 -9.23
N HIS A 124 1.41 10.12 -8.24
CA HIS A 124 1.21 11.55 -8.42
C HIS A 124 2.33 12.16 -9.28
N PHE A 125 3.58 11.76 -9.07
CA PHE A 125 4.70 12.22 -9.89
C PHE A 125 4.57 11.78 -11.36
N GLN A 126 4.01 10.61 -11.66
CA GLN A 126 3.70 10.21 -13.04
C GLN A 126 2.62 11.09 -13.68
N ILE A 127 1.64 11.56 -12.90
CA ILE A 127 0.67 12.56 -13.36
C ILE A 127 1.39 13.89 -13.61
N LEU A 128 2.26 14.34 -12.69
CA LEU A 128 3.07 15.54 -12.85
C LEU A 128 3.82 15.51 -14.16
N LYS A 129 4.52 14.43 -14.52
CA LYS A 129 5.24 14.34 -15.81
C LYS A 129 4.38 14.55 -17.06
N LYS A 130 3.06 14.43 -16.97
CA LYS A 130 2.15 14.71 -18.09
C LYS A 130 1.74 16.18 -18.21
N PHE A 131 1.92 16.94 -17.16
CA PHE A 131 1.55 18.34 -17.10
C PHE A 131 2.77 19.18 -16.78
N ASP A 132 2.97 20.30 -17.46
CA ASP A 132 4.06 21.22 -17.13
C ASP A 132 3.67 22.12 -15.94
N PHE A 133 3.08 21.51 -14.89
CA PHE A 133 2.63 22.21 -13.69
C PHE A 133 3.72 22.24 -12.63
N ASP A 134 3.69 23.26 -11.78
CA ASP A 134 4.40 23.22 -10.51
C ASP A 134 3.82 22.14 -9.58
N LYS A 135 4.70 21.52 -8.78
CA LYS A 135 4.29 20.47 -7.82
C LYS A 135 3.19 20.93 -6.85
N GLU A 136 3.25 22.19 -6.42
CA GLU A 136 2.24 22.76 -5.52
C GLU A 136 0.86 22.84 -6.16
N VAL A 137 0.79 23.25 -7.43
CA VAL A 137 -0.44 23.31 -8.21
C VAL A 137 -1.04 21.92 -8.38
N LEU A 138 -0.22 20.92 -8.73
CA LEU A 138 -0.69 19.54 -8.81
C LEU A 138 -1.24 19.05 -7.46
N ASN A 139 -0.54 19.34 -6.36
CA ASN A 139 -0.99 18.97 -5.02
C ASN A 139 -2.33 19.61 -4.66
N GLN A 140 -2.56 20.86 -5.06
CA GLN A 140 -3.86 21.52 -4.88
C GLN A 140 -4.96 20.84 -5.70
N VAL A 141 -4.72 20.54 -6.99
CA VAL A 141 -5.69 19.85 -7.86
C VAL A 141 -6.02 18.45 -7.33
N LEU A 142 -5.00 17.68 -6.96
CA LEU A 142 -5.17 16.36 -6.36
C LEU A 142 -5.87 16.43 -5.01
N GLY A 143 -5.59 17.48 -4.21
CA GLY A 143 -6.29 17.79 -2.97
C GLY A 143 -7.78 18.03 -3.20
N ILE A 144 -8.15 18.84 -4.19
CA ILE A 144 -9.55 19.07 -4.59
C ILE A 144 -10.22 17.76 -5.03
N LEU A 145 -9.54 16.96 -5.86
CA LEU A 145 -10.06 15.67 -6.30
C LEU A 145 -10.25 14.70 -5.13
N SER A 146 -9.31 14.68 -4.18
CA SER A 146 -9.39 13.84 -2.97
C SER A 146 -10.52 14.28 -2.04
N GLN A 147 -10.67 15.60 -1.81
CA GLN A 147 -11.76 16.15 -0.98
C GLN A 147 -13.14 15.86 -1.57
N ASN A 148 -13.24 15.82 -2.91
CA ASN A 148 -14.46 15.44 -3.62
C ASN A 148 -14.67 13.91 -3.71
N ALA A 149 -13.85 13.12 -3.02
CA ALA A 149 -13.87 11.65 -3.07
C ALA A 149 -13.83 11.13 -4.53
N ASP A 150 -12.92 11.66 -5.36
CA ASP A 150 -12.86 11.27 -6.76
C ASP A 150 -12.49 9.79 -6.92
N GLN A 151 -13.47 9.03 -7.38
CA GLN A 151 -13.37 7.58 -7.51
C GLN A 151 -12.28 7.14 -8.48
N ASP A 152 -12.02 7.92 -9.54
CA ASP A 152 -11.01 7.55 -10.52
C ASP A 152 -9.60 7.82 -10.01
N LEU A 153 -9.42 8.84 -9.16
CA LEU A 153 -8.18 9.07 -8.43
C LEU A 153 -7.91 7.93 -7.43
N SER A 154 -8.92 7.56 -6.64
CA SER A 154 -8.85 6.43 -5.69
C SER A 154 -8.50 5.11 -6.40
N ILE A 155 -9.18 4.80 -7.51
CA ILE A 155 -8.87 3.60 -8.31
C ILE A 155 -7.45 3.66 -8.89
N TYR A 156 -7.01 4.82 -9.38
CA TYR A 156 -5.66 4.96 -9.91
C TYR A 156 -4.58 4.73 -8.85
N GLN A 157 -4.74 5.30 -7.66
CA GLN A 157 -3.81 5.12 -6.54
C GLN A 157 -3.74 3.65 -6.12
N ASN A 158 -4.89 3.00 -5.91
CA ASN A 158 -4.95 1.58 -5.58
C ASN A 158 -4.38 0.68 -6.68
N PHE A 159 -4.62 1.03 -7.95
CA PHE A 159 -4.03 0.34 -9.08
C PHE A 159 -2.50 0.44 -9.06
N TYR A 160 -1.96 1.64 -8.78
CA TYR A 160 -0.52 1.86 -8.76
C TYR A 160 0.16 1.11 -7.61
N ILE A 161 -0.48 1.04 -6.44
CA ILE A 161 -0.05 0.19 -5.33
C ILE A 161 0.01 -1.29 -5.78
N LEU A 162 -1.06 -1.80 -6.40
CA LEU A 162 -1.10 -3.18 -6.93
C LEU A 162 0.02 -3.43 -7.96
N LYS A 163 0.32 -2.44 -8.82
CA LYS A 163 1.44 -2.51 -9.75
C LYS A 163 2.77 -2.68 -9.02
N LYS A 164 3.03 -1.88 -7.98
CA LYS A 164 4.28 -1.98 -7.21
C LYS A 164 4.42 -3.36 -6.55
N TYR A 165 3.35 -3.93 -6.02
CA TYR A 165 3.36 -5.33 -5.58
C TYR A 165 3.62 -6.32 -6.70
N SER A 166 2.98 -6.12 -7.86
CA SER A 166 3.17 -6.97 -9.03
C SER A 166 4.63 -7.01 -9.48
N ASP A 167 5.33 -5.87 -9.37
CA ASP A 167 6.75 -5.73 -9.68
C ASP A 167 7.60 -6.54 -8.66
N ILE A 168 7.27 -6.51 -7.36
CA ILE A 168 7.94 -7.30 -6.30
C ILE A 168 7.80 -8.81 -6.53
N VAL A 169 6.61 -9.27 -6.94
CA VAL A 169 6.31 -10.70 -7.15
C VAL A 169 6.51 -11.17 -8.59
N ASN A 170 7.00 -10.30 -9.48
CA ASN A 170 7.22 -10.58 -10.90
C ASN A 170 5.98 -11.10 -11.65
N ILE A 171 4.79 -10.58 -11.33
CA ILE A 171 3.54 -10.91 -12.04
C ILE A 171 3.17 -9.74 -12.96
N LYS A 172 3.03 -10.00 -14.26
CA LYS A 172 2.66 -8.96 -15.22
C LYS A 172 1.19 -8.57 -15.08
N LEU A 173 0.94 -7.28 -14.86
CA LEU A 173 -0.38 -6.68 -15.01
C LEU A 173 -0.67 -6.31 -16.48
N GLU A 174 -1.94 -6.32 -16.85
CA GLU A 174 -2.38 -5.91 -18.18
C GLU A 174 -2.15 -4.40 -18.39
N GLN A 175 -1.17 -4.06 -19.23
CA GLN A 175 -0.79 -2.66 -19.52
C GLN A 175 -1.95 -1.80 -20.05
N VAL A 176 -2.90 -2.42 -20.76
CA VAL A 176 -4.08 -1.73 -21.32
C VAL A 176 -4.94 -1.12 -20.22
N ILE A 177 -5.06 -1.78 -19.06
CA ILE A 177 -5.82 -1.25 -17.92
C ILE A 177 -5.09 -0.04 -17.33
N ILE A 178 -3.76 -0.12 -17.21
CA ILE A 178 -2.90 0.98 -16.72
C ILE A 178 -3.13 2.25 -17.54
N SER A 179 -2.99 2.15 -18.86
CA SER A 179 -3.14 3.30 -19.75
C SER A 179 -4.55 3.88 -19.72
N LYS A 180 -5.59 3.04 -19.61
CA LYS A 180 -6.99 3.50 -19.51
C LYS A 180 -7.25 4.30 -18.24
N VAL A 181 -6.85 3.76 -17.08
CA VAL A 181 -7.04 4.43 -15.78
C VAL A 181 -6.21 5.71 -15.73
N PHE A 182 -4.96 5.65 -16.17
CA PHE A 182 -4.06 6.80 -16.21
C PHE A 182 -4.59 7.93 -17.10
N ASN A 183 -5.00 7.62 -18.34
CA ASN A 183 -5.54 8.65 -19.24
C ASN A 183 -6.83 9.28 -18.70
N LYS A 184 -7.63 8.52 -17.94
CA LYS A 184 -8.84 9.03 -17.31
C LYS A 184 -8.52 10.02 -16.19
N ILE A 185 -7.55 9.71 -15.34
CA ILE A 185 -7.15 10.63 -14.25
C ILE A 185 -6.48 11.88 -14.81
N VAL A 186 -5.64 11.76 -15.85
CA VAL A 186 -5.04 12.91 -16.56
C VAL A 186 -6.14 13.86 -17.05
N LYS A 187 -7.14 13.37 -17.79
CA LYS A 187 -8.26 14.22 -18.25
C LYS A 187 -9.02 14.91 -17.12
N LYS A 188 -9.15 14.26 -15.97
CA LYS A 188 -9.80 14.86 -14.79
C LYS A 188 -8.95 15.94 -14.16
N VAL A 189 -7.66 15.70 -13.99
CA VAL A 189 -6.69 16.68 -13.47
C VAL A 189 -6.69 17.92 -14.36
N GLU A 190 -6.63 17.75 -15.69
CA GLU A 190 -6.70 18.85 -16.66
C GLU A 190 -8.01 19.67 -16.51
N LYS A 191 -9.14 18.98 -16.39
CA LYS A 191 -10.45 19.63 -16.23
C LYS A 191 -10.57 20.38 -14.90
N SER A 192 -10.03 19.83 -13.81
CA SER A 192 -10.05 20.49 -12.50
C SER A 192 -9.13 21.69 -12.47
N TYR A 193 -7.94 21.59 -13.08
CA TYR A 193 -7.00 22.70 -13.22
C TYR A 193 -7.63 23.88 -13.98
N LYS A 194 -8.27 23.64 -15.13
CA LYS A 194 -8.99 24.67 -15.91
C LYS A 194 -10.15 25.34 -15.19
N LYS A 195 -10.62 24.80 -14.05
CA LYS A 195 -11.66 25.43 -13.21
C LYS A 195 -11.07 26.32 -12.11
N MET A 196 -9.76 26.20 -11.86
CA MET A 196 -9.04 27.03 -10.90
C MET A 196 -8.56 28.33 -11.55
N GLU A 197 -8.33 28.32 -12.86
CA GLU A 197 -8.13 29.50 -13.71
C GLU A 197 -9.45 30.25 -13.97
#